data_AF-A0A356U3T6-F1
#
_entry.id   AF-A0A356U3T6-F1
#
_cell.length_a   1.000
_cell.length_b   1.000
_cell.length_c   1.000
_cell.angle_alpha   90.00
_cell.angle_beta   90.00
_cell.angle_gamma   90.00
#
_symmetry.space_group_name_H-M   'P 1'
#
loop_
_entity.id
_entity.type
_entity.pdbx_description
1 polymer ?
#
loop_
_entity_poly.entity_id
_entity_poly.type
_entity_poly.pdbx_seq_one_letter_code
_entity_poly.pdbx_strand_id
1 'polypeptide(L)' 'LCHELGIPIGTLNDLGPLDMTVDGADEVDGELQLIKGGGGAHLREKIVASASDRVLIIVDESKI' A
#
# COMPACT_ATOMS: atom_id res chain seq x y z
N LEU A 1 -13.33 7.88 2.00
CA LEU A 1 -13.23 7.15 0.72
C LEU A 1 -13.90 5.78 0.73
N CYS A 2 -13.33 4.71 1.31
CA CYS A 2 -13.94 3.36 1.20
C CYS A 2 -15.42 3.29 1.64
N HIS A 3 -15.76 3.93 2.77
CA HIS A 3 -17.15 4.04 3.22
C HIS A 3 -18.06 4.78 2.23
N GLU A 4 -17.57 5.84 1.58
CA GLU A 4 -18.34 6.64 0.62
C GLU A 4 -18.62 5.86 -0.67
N LEU A 5 -17.72 4.94 -1.02
CA LEU A 5 -17.84 4.06 -2.20
C LEU A 5 -18.55 2.73 -1.89
N GLY A 6 -18.98 2.50 -0.64
CA GLY A 6 -19.62 1.25 -0.23
C GLY A 6 -18.68 0.03 -0.20
N ILE A 7 -17.37 0.26 -0.09
CA ILE A 7 -16.36 -0.80 -0.01
C ILE A 7 -16.29 -1.31 1.43
N PRO A 8 -16.47 -2.62 1.67
CA PRO A 8 -16.31 -3.21 3.00
C PRO A 8 -14.93 -2.93 3.59
N ILE A 9 -14.88 -2.60 4.88
CA ILE A 9 -13.63 -2.31 5.59
C ILE A 9 -13.50 -3.33 6.73
N GLY A 10 -12.31 -3.91 6.87
CA GLY A 10 -11.93 -4.77 7.98
C GLY A 10 -10.56 -4.40 8.53
N THR A 11 -10.20 -4.98 9.67
CA THR A 11 -8.83 -4.92 10.18
C THR A 11 -8.02 -6.12 9.66
N LEU A 12 -6.69 -6.04 9.73
CA LEU A 12 -5.84 -7.18 9.39
C LEU A 12 -6.16 -8.43 10.22
N ASN A 13 -6.61 -8.25 11.47
CA ASN A 13 -6.99 -9.36 12.33
C ASN A 13 -8.28 -10.06 11.88
N ASP A 14 -9.17 -9.33 11.18
CA ASP A 14 -10.45 -9.85 10.73
C ASP A 14 -10.37 -10.50 9.34
N LEU A 15 -9.44 -10.03 8.51
CA LEU A 15 -9.40 -10.35 7.08
C LEU A 15 -8.51 -11.58 6.74
N GLY A 16 -7.64 -12.01 7.65
CA GLY A 16 -6.71 -13.13 7.38
C GLY A 16 -5.60 -12.74 6.38
N PRO A 17 -4.99 -13.72 5.68
CA PRO A 17 -3.96 -13.46 4.66
C PRO A 17 -4.50 -12.57 3.55
N LEU A 18 -3.72 -11.57 3.14
CA LEU A 18 -4.12 -10.65 2.08
C LEU A 18 -3.55 -11.11 0.73
N ASP A 19 -4.41 -11.26 -0.27
CA ASP A 19 -3.96 -11.61 -1.63
C ASP A 19 -3.07 -10.51 -2.25
N MET A 20 -3.39 -9.25 -1.97
CA MET A 20 -2.70 -8.10 -2.56
C MET A 20 -2.89 -6.81 -1.77
N THR A 21 -1.86 -5.96 -1.77
CA THR A 21 -1.93 -4.53 -1.43
C THR A 21 -1.72 -3.68 -2.68
N VAL A 22 -2.49 -2.59 -2.80
CA VAL A 22 -2.28 -1.53 -3.80
C VAL A 22 -1.99 -0.23 -3.05
N ASP A 23 -0.86 0.41 -3.35
CA ASP A 23 -0.40 1.61 -2.67
C ASP A 23 0.43 2.52 -3.60
N GLY A 24 0.71 3.75 -3.18
CA GLY A 24 1.63 4.67 -3.86
C GLY A 24 3.05 4.65 -3.26
N ALA A 25 3.95 5.42 -3.87
CA ALA A 25 5.28 5.70 -3.32
C ALA A 25 5.66 7.17 -3.54
N ASP A 26 6.58 7.67 -2.70
CA ASP A 26 7.13 9.01 -2.84
C ASP A 26 8.25 9.04 -3.91
N GLU A 27 9.03 7.95 -4.02
CA GLU A 27 10.05 7.70 -5.06
C GLU A 27 10.19 6.18 -5.29
N VAL A 28 10.61 5.76 -6.49
CA VAL A 28 10.91 4.38 -6.87
C VAL A 28 12.16 4.32 -7.75
N ASP A 29 13.05 3.36 -7.50
CA ASP A 29 14.23 3.13 -8.34
C ASP A 29 14.05 1.96 -9.34
N GLY A 30 15.06 1.75 -10.20
CA GLY A 30 15.06 0.67 -11.20
C GLY A 30 15.07 -0.75 -10.64
N GLU A 31 15.38 -0.92 -9.36
CA GLU A 31 15.37 -2.20 -8.63
C GLU A 31 14.08 -2.36 -7.80
N LEU A 32 13.07 -1.52 -8.06
CA LEU A 32 11.78 -1.47 -7.37
C LEU A 32 11.90 -1.21 -5.86
N GLN A 33 12.97 -0.55 -5.41
CA GLN A 33 13.05 -0.02 -4.06
C GLN A 33 12.24 1.26 -3.96
N LEU A 34 11.60 1.47 -2.80
CA LEU A 34 10.61 2.52 -2.62
C LEU A 34 10.98 3.43 -1.44
N ILE A 35 10.85 4.74 -1.64
CA ILE A 35 10.71 5.70 -0.54
C ILE A 35 9.22 5.95 -0.32
N LYS A 36 8.79 5.84 0.94
CA LYS A 36 7.41 6.04 1.38
C LYS A 36 7.37 6.80 2.69
N GLY A 37 6.22 7.41 2.97
CA GLY A 37 5.88 8.01 4.25
C GLY A 37 5.65 9.51 4.22
N GLY A 38 5.69 10.16 3.06
CA GLY A 38 5.33 11.57 2.90
C GLY A 38 3.94 11.89 3.44
N GLY A 39 3.02 10.92 3.45
CA GLY A 39 1.67 11.02 4.01
C GLY A 39 1.51 10.69 5.50
N GLY A 40 2.60 10.33 6.21
CA GLY A 40 2.56 10.05 7.66
C GLY A 40 2.00 8.69 8.09
N ALA A 41 1.77 7.76 7.16
CA ALA A 41 1.16 6.45 7.42
C ALA A 41 2.12 5.24 7.23
N HIS A 42 3.42 5.49 7.03
CA HIS A 42 4.40 4.48 6.60
C HIS A 42 4.38 3.19 7.45
N LEU A 43 4.27 3.29 8.78
CA LEU A 43 4.21 2.09 9.63
C LEU A 43 3.04 1.17 9.23
N ARG A 44 1.85 1.74 9.05
CA ARG A 44 0.66 0.97 8.69
C ARG A 44 0.76 0.42 7.26
N GLU A 45 1.23 1.24 6.33
CA GLU A 45 1.49 0.83 4.93
C GLU A 45 2.42 -0.39 4.88
N LYS A 46 3.52 -0.36 5.64
CA LYS A 46 4.51 -1.45 5.68
C LYS A 46 3.95 -2.72 6.30
N ILE A 47 3.13 -2.61 7.36
CA ILE A 47 2.48 -3.77 7.97
C ILE A 47 1.54 -4.45 6.96
N VAL A 48 0.71 -3.68 6.25
CA VAL A 48 -0.24 -4.19 5.26
C VAL A 48 0.48 -4.82 4.06
N ALA A 49 1.52 -4.16 3.55
CA ALA A 49 2.36 -4.69 2.47
C ALA A 49 3.05 -6.01 2.87
N SER A 50 3.60 -6.10 4.09
CA SER A 50 4.27 -7.30 4.59
C SER A 50 3.33 -8.47 4.84
N ALA A 51 2.05 -8.19 5.07
CA ALA A 51 1.00 -9.19 5.26
C ALA A 51 0.35 -9.66 3.95
N SER A 52 0.81 -9.15 2.80
CA SER A 52 0.23 -9.44 1.48
C SER A 52 1.10 -10.34 0.64
N ASP A 53 0.48 -11.23 -0.14
CA ASP A 53 1.19 -12.08 -1.11
C ASP A 53 1.77 -11.28 -2.27
N ARG A 54 1.15 -10.14 -2.61
CA ARG A 54 1.56 -9.25 -3.69
C ARG A 54 1.45 -7.79 -3.28
N VAL A 55 2.40 -6.97 -3.74
CA VAL A 55 2.38 -5.52 -3.55
C VAL A 55 2.43 -4.86 -4.92
N LEU A 56 1.39 -4.11 -5.25
CA LEU A 56 1.29 -3.32 -6.48
C LEU A 56 1.46 -1.84 -6.15
N ILE A 57 2.47 -1.21 -6.74
CA ILE A 57 2.76 0.21 -6.55
C ILE A 57 2.30 0.99 -7.77
N ILE A 58 1.54 2.06 -7.54
CA ILE A 58 1.06 2.97 -8.59
C ILE A 58 1.70 4.34 -8.35
N VAL A 59 2.49 4.80 -9.32
CA VAL A 59 3.15 6.10 -9.32
C VAL A 59 3.06 6.75 -10.69
N ASP A 60 3.17 8.07 -10.74
CA ASP A 60 3.38 8.81 -11.97
C ASP A 60 4.87 8.91 -12.34
N GLU A 61 5.17 9.41 -13.54
CA GLU A 61 6.53 9.50 -14.07
C GLU A 61 7.48 10.39 -13.25
N SER A 62 6.96 11.31 -12.43
CA SER A 62 7.80 12.17 -11.57
C SER A 62 8.43 11.45 -10.39
N LYS A 63 8.09 10.17 -10.18
CA LYS A 63 8.51 9.36 -9.04
C LYS A 63 9.64 8.37 -9.36
N ILE A 64 10.09 8.33 -10.63
CA ILE A 64 11.13 7.45 -11.16
C ILE A 64 12.51 8.11 -11.03
#